data_AF-A0A5N6RIP8-F1
#
_entry.id   AF-A0A5N6RIP8-F1
#
_cell.length_a   1.000
_cell.length_b   1.000
_cell.length_c   1.000
_cell.angle_alpha   90.00
_cell.angle_beta   90.00
_cell.angle_gamma   90.00
#
_symmetry.space_group_name_H-M   'P 1'
#
loop_
_entity.id
_entity.type
_entity.pdbx_description
1 polymer ?
#
loop_
_entity_poly.entity_id
_entity_poly.type
_entity_poly.pdbx_seq_one_letter_code
_entity_poly.pdbx_strand_id
1 'polypeptide(L)'
;MQRLHRSVIVQVGHVGVFSKSKVWLGDIQRSLHAGLGLNYLWNREFRTSLRMMVDTSATEKGVPIVDVLPEKDEDGGFASGGWKSEDGKLSCGYSSFRGKRATMEDFYDVKTSNVDGQTVCLFGIFDGHGGSRAAEYLKEHLFENLMKHPQFIPETKLAISETYRQTDADFLISERDTFRDDGSTASTAVLVGNHLYVANVGDSRAVISKAGKAIPLSEDHKPNRSDERKRIENAGGIVMWAGTWRVGGVLAMSRAFGNRMLKQFVVADPEIQVILETFDLSCKVHF
;
A
#
# COMPACT_ATOMS: atom_id res chain seq x y z
N MET A 1 -6.07 -17.34 17.56
CA MET A 1 -6.22 -15.90 17.85
C MET A 1 -6.63 -15.23 16.54
N GLN A 2 -7.88 -14.78 16.41
CA GLN A 2 -8.38 -14.18 15.17
C GLN A 2 -7.63 -12.85 14.93
N ARG A 3 -6.84 -12.78 13.85
CA ARG A 3 -6.31 -11.52 13.33
C ARG A 3 -7.51 -10.77 12.72
N LEU A 4 -7.66 -9.50 13.06
CA LEU A 4 -8.68 -8.64 12.47
C LEU A 4 -8.07 -7.96 11.23
N HIS A 5 -8.85 -7.90 10.15
CA HIS A 5 -8.40 -7.57 8.80
C HIS A 5 -8.23 -6.08 8.55
N ARG A 6 -7.08 -5.65 8.03
CA ARG A 6 -7.03 -4.38 7.27
C ARG A 6 -7.28 -4.66 5.80
N SER A 7 -7.84 -3.67 5.12
CA SER A 7 -8.08 -3.77 3.70
C SER A 7 -7.87 -2.44 3.01
N VAL A 8 -7.05 -2.45 1.96
CA VAL A 8 -7.07 -1.43 0.91
C VAL A 8 -7.84 -2.03 -0.26
N ILE A 9 -8.93 -1.38 -0.65
CA ILE A 9 -9.79 -1.76 -1.76
C ILE A 9 -9.55 -0.76 -2.89
N VAL A 10 -8.98 -1.25 -3.98
CA VAL A 10 -8.84 -0.51 -5.23
C VAL A 10 -9.91 -1.05 -6.17
N GLN A 11 -10.84 -0.21 -6.60
CA GLN A 11 -11.84 -0.58 -7.59
C GLN A 11 -11.60 0.19 -8.88
N VAL A 12 -11.47 -0.58 -9.95
CA VAL A 12 -11.19 -0.15 -11.31
C VAL A 12 -12.36 -0.62 -12.18
N GLY A 13 -13.20 0.29 -12.65
CA GLY A 13 -14.38 -0.09 -13.43
C GLY A 13 -15.06 1.10 -14.07
N HIS A 14 -15.74 0.87 -15.19
CA HIS A 14 -16.54 1.92 -15.81
C HIS A 14 -17.89 1.96 -15.09
N VAL A 15 -18.22 3.06 -14.43
CA VAL A 15 -19.59 3.28 -13.97
C VAL A 15 -20.44 3.56 -15.20
N GLY A 16 -20.97 2.51 -15.82
CA GLY A 16 -22.13 2.64 -16.70
C GLY A 16 -23.22 3.38 -15.93
N VAL A 17 -23.77 4.42 -16.54
CA VAL A 17 -24.84 5.24 -15.95
C VAL A 17 -25.99 4.31 -15.56
N PHE A 18 -26.08 3.96 -14.27
CA PHE A 18 -27.27 3.32 -13.74
C PHE A 18 -28.40 4.35 -13.82
N SER A 19 -29.41 4.04 -14.63
CA SER A 19 -30.62 4.84 -14.71
C SER A 19 -31.21 4.98 -13.31
N LYS A 20 -31.50 6.22 -12.92
CA LYS A 20 -32.06 6.59 -11.62
C LYS A 20 -33.40 5.90 -11.42
N SER A 21 -33.40 4.77 -10.72
CA SER A 21 -34.61 4.21 -10.10
C SER A 21 -34.69 4.75 -8.68
N LYS A 22 -35.48 5.81 -8.50
CA LYS A 22 -35.77 6.44 -7.21
C LYS A 22 -36.43 5.42 -6.28
N VAL A 23 -35.85 5.20 -5.10
CA VAL A 23 -36.60 4.71 -3.94
C VAL A 23 -36.70 5.86 -2.94
N TRP A 24 -37.94 6.23 -2.67
CA TRP A 24 -38.34 7.27 -1.73
C TRP A 24 -38.09 6.83 -0.29
N LEU A 25 -37.48 7.70 0.51
CA LEU A 25 -37.64 7.74 1.96
C LEU A 25 -37.72 9.21 2.36
N GLY A 26 -38.85 9.55 2.98
CA GLY A 26 -39.34 10.92 3.16
C GLY A 26 -38.65 11.73 4.25
N ASP A 27 -38.71 13.04 4.01
CA ASP A 27 -38.85 14.18 4.92
C ASP A 27 -38.09 14.18 6.25
N ILE A 28 -37.14 15.12 6.37
CA ILE A 28 -37.22 16.23 7.32
C ILE A 28 -36.46 17.43 6.72
N GLN A 29 -37.16 18.56 6.69
CA GLN A 29 -36.81 19.84 6.11
C GLN A 29 -36.06 20.72 7.11
N ARG A 30 -35.03 21.46 6.68
CA ARG A 30 -34.81 22.89 7.00
C ARG A 30 -33.69 23.49 6.14
N SER A 31 -34.01 24.62 5.54
CA SER A 31 -33.21 25.40 4.59
C SER A 31 -32.33 26.45 5.29
N LEU A 32 -31.30 26.95 4.59
CA LEU A 32 -31.19 28.36 4.18
C LEU A 32 -29.98 28.61 3.25
N HIS A 33 -30.24 29.41 2.20
CA HIS A 33 -29.34 30.03 1.20
C HIS A 33 -28.39 31.06 1.86
N ALA A 34 -27.38 31.71 1.26
CA ALA A 34 -26.91 32.07 -0.10
C ALA A 34 -25.39 32.44 0.04
N GLY A 35 -24.52 32.73 -0.93
CA GLY A 35 -24.56 32.94 -2.38
C GLY A 35 -23.19 33.46 -2.89
N LEU A 36 -22.94 33.23 -4.18
CA LEU A 36 -22.15 33.97 -5.21
C LEU A 36 -20.84 34.74 -4.86
N GLY A 37 -19.79 34.44 -5.63
CA GLY A 37 -18.70 35.37 -5.98
C GLY A 37 -17.61 34.75 -6.86
N LEU A 38 -17.35 35.35 -8.03
CA LEU A 38 -16.52 34.87 -9.16
C LEU A 38 -15.12 35.54 -9.21
N ASN A 39 -14.15 34.87 -9.86
CA ASN A 39 -13.04 35.39 -10.71
C ASN A 39 -11.53 35.24 -10.32
N TYR A 40 -10.87 34.37 -11.11
CA TYR A 40 -9.61 34.48 -11.88
C TYR A 40 -8.17 34.55 -11.28
N LEU A 41 -7.39 33.55 -11.73
CA LEU A 41 -5.98 33.44 -12.17
C LEU A 41 -4.75 33.58 -11.20
N TRP A 42 -4.10 32.41 -11.01
CA TRP A 42 -2.66 32.04 -11.17
C TRP A 42 -1.54 32.69 -10.33
N ASN A 43 -0.97 31.92 -9.39
CA ASN A 43 0.39 31.30 -9.47
C ASN A 43 0.68 30.43 -8.23
N ARG A 44 1.66 29.53 -8.31
CA ARG A 44 1.89 28.36 -7.44
C ARG A 44 3.16 28.46 -6.60
N GLU A 45 3.13 27.79 -5.45
CA GLU A 45 4.27 27.10 -4.82
C GLU A 45 3.83 26.04 -3.80
N PHE A 46 4.65 25.00 -3.66
CA PHE A 46 4.55 23.92 -2.67
C PHE A 46 5.05 24.38 -1.29
N ARG A 47 4.40 23.96 -0.19
CA ARG A 47 4.94 24.11 1.17
C ARG A 47 4.66 22.91 2.07
N THR A 48 5.72 22.31 2.59
CA THR A 48 5.77 21.48 3.79
C THR A 48 5.41 22.33 5.01
N SER A 49 4.50 21.86 5.87
CA SER A 49 4.11 22.57 7.09
C SER A 49 5.13 22.35 8.22
N LEU A 50 6.00 23.33 8.44
CA LEU A 50 6.34 23.81 9.78
C LEU A 50 6.22 25.35 9.74
N ARG A 51 5.40 25.91 10.64
CA ARG A 51 5.05 27.35 10.69
C ARG A 51 6.30 28.25 10.63
N MET A 52 6.40 29.12 9.61
CA MET A 52 6.53 30.60 9.68
C MET A 52 6.76 31.23 8.28
N MET A 53 5.97 32.28 7.94
CA MET A 53 6.08 33.36 6.91
C MET A 53 6.74 33.15 5.49
N VAL A 54 5.95 33.38 4.41
CA VAL A 54 6.13 34.21 3.14
C VAL A 54 7.55 34.30 2.49
N ASP A 55 7.85 34.17 1.17
CA ASP A 55 7.15 34.11 -0.16
C ASP A 55 8.05 33.53 -1.30
N THR A 56 7.42 32.97 -2.37
CA THR A 56 7.81 32.80 -3.83
C THR A 56 9.03 31.95 -4.28
N SER A 57 9.04 31.15 -5.37
CA SER A 57 8.14 30.85 -6.53
C SER A 57 8.51 29.50 -7.26
N ALA A 58 7.52 28.72 -7.80
CA ALA A 58 7.50 27.85 -9.01
C ALA A 58 6.59 26.58 -8.95
N THR A 59 6.18 26.08 -10.12
CA THR A 59 4.80 25.62 -10.44
C THR A 59 4.79 24.49 -11.52
N GLU A 60 4.61 23.17 -11.28
CA GLU A 60 4.26 22.17 -12.36
C GLU A 60 3.14 21.09 -12.12
N LYS A 61 2.10 21.07 -12.99
CA LYS A 61 0.64 20.79 -12.73
C LYS A 61 0.29 19.30 -12.54
N GLY A 62 -0.49 18.98 -11.50
CA GLY A 62 -1.10 17.65 -11.27
C GLY A 62 -2.60 17.60 -11.59
N VAL A 63 -3.12 16.39 -11.82
CA VAL A 63 -4.54 16.07 -12.11
C VAL A 63 -5.41 16.30 -10.86
N PRO A 64 -6.66 16.80 -10.97
CA PRO A 64 -7.48 17.09 -9.79
C PRO A 64 -8.11 15.80 -9.23
N ILE A 65 -8.06 15.64 -7.91
CA ILE A 65 -8.61 14.49 -7.16
C ILE A 65 -9.92 14.96 -6.51
N VAL A 66 -11.03 14.23 -6.70
CA VAL A 66 -12.34 14.56 -6.11
C VAL A 66 -12.58 13.66 -4.89
N ASP A 67 -12.96 14.29 -3.78
CA ASP A 67 -13.34 13.73 -2.48
C ASP A 67 -12.23 12.96 -1.72
N VAL A 68 -11.34 13.72 -1.08
CA VAL A 68 -10.45 13.22 -0.01
C VAL A 68 -11.18 13.36 1.32
N LEU A 69 -11.51 12.24 1.97
CA LEU A 69 -12.08 12.25 3.33
C LEU A 69 -10.95 12.40 4.38
N PRO A 70 -11.14 13.23 5.43
CA PRO A 70 -10.09 13.53 6.40
C PRO A 70 -9.79 12.36 7.35
N GLU A 71 -8.52 12.23 7.73
CA GLU A 71 -8.03 11.37 8.81
C GLU A 71 -8.62 11.83 10.16
N LYS A 72 -8.98 10.88 11.02
CA LYS A 72 -9.49 11.18 12.36
C LYS A 72 -8.71 10.39 13.40
N ASP A 73 -7.63 10.99 13.90
CA ASP A 73 -6.82 10.43 14.98
C ASP A 73 -6.92 11.28 16.22
N GLU A 74 -7.69 10.81 17.21
CA GLU A 74 -7.39 11.04 18.62
C GLU A 74 -7.69 9.75 19.40
N ASP A 75 -6.62 9.14 19.92
CA ASP A 75 -6.61 8.12 20.98
C ASP A 75 -7.10 6.68 20.63
N GLY A 76 -6.36 6.00 19.75
CA GLY A 76 -6.59 4.58 19.38
C GLY A 76 -7.25 4.37 18.01
N GLY A 77 -7.07 5.38 17.14
CA GLY A 77 -7.88 5.77 16.00
C GLY A 77 -8.06 4.75 14.89
N PHE A 78 -9.32 4.68 14.45
CA PHE A 78 -9.73 4.08 13.19
C PHE A 78 -9.36 5.05 12.06
N ALA A 79 -8.45 4.65 11.18
CA ALA A 79 -8.09 5.43 10.00
C ALA A 79 -8.84 4.87 8.79
N SER A 80 -9.59 5.71 8.08
CA SER A 80 -10.24 5.33 6.84
C SER A 80 -10.30 6.50 5.88
N GLY A 81 -10.24 6.21 4.59
CA GLY A 81 -10.34 7.23 3.56
C GLY A 81 -10.48 6.59 2.19
N GLY A 82 -10.44 7.43 1.18
CA GLY A 82 -10.59 7.02 -0.19
C GLY A 82 -10.61 8.21 -1.13
N TRP A 83 -10.64 7.92 -2.42
CA TRP A 83 -10.75 8.91 -3.48
C TRP A 83 -11.32 8.26 -4.73
N LYS A 84 -11.78 9.08 -5.68
CA LYS A 84 -12.23 8.64 -6.99
C LYS A 84 -11.61 9.52 -8.07
N SER A 85 -11.21 8.93 -9.20
CA SER A 85 -10.72 9.68 -10.36
C SER A 85 -11.85 10.50 -10.96
N GLU A 86 -11.52 11.62 -11.62
CA GLU A 86 -12.52 12.49 -12.25
C GLU A 86 -13.35 11.78 -13.32
N ASP A 87 -12.71 10.91 -14.10
CA ASP A 87 -13.39 10.09 -15.11
C ASP A 87 -14.20 8.93 -14.51
N GLY A 88 -14.13 8.78 -13.18
CA GLY A 88 -14.83 7.78 -12.39
C GLY A 88 -14.42 6.34 -12.65
N LYS A 89 -13.35 6.11 -13.42
CA LYS A 89 -12.87 4.77 -13.77
C LYS A 89 -12.08 4.11 -12.64
N LEU A 90 -11.45 4.91 -11.79
CA LEU A 90 -10.64 4.46 -10.67
C LEU A 90 -11.23 5.00 -9.38
N SER A 91 -11.27 4.16 -8.36
CA SER A 91 -11.59 4.55 -7.00
C SER A 91 -10.77 3.72 -6.02
N CYS A 92 -10.42 4.34 -4.91
CA CYS A 92 -9.72 3.69 -3.82
C CYS A 92 -10.50 3.93 -2.53
N GLY A 93 -10.50 2.92 -1.66
CA GLY A 93 -10.89 3.03 -0.27
C GLY A 93 -9.90 2.27 0.59
N TYR A 94 -9.64 2.75 1.80
CA TYR A 94 -8.82 2.06 2.78
C TYR A 94 -9.42 2.19 4.17
N SER A 95 -9.14 1.19 5.01
CA SER A 95 -9.48 1.21 6.43
C SER A 95 -8.43 0.45 7.24
N SER A 96 -8.14 1.01 8.41
CA SER A 96 -7.06 0.65 9.31
C SER A 96 -7.57 0.82 10.74
N PHE A 97 -7.37 -0.18 11.58
CA PHE A 97 -7.71 -0.14 13.00
C PHE A 97 -6.71 -0.98 13.81
N ARG A 98 -6.35 -0.53 15.02
CA ARG A 98 -5.41 -1.27 15.90
C ARG A 98 -5.97 -2.61 16.39
N GLY A 99 -7.28 -2.67 16.58
CA GLY A 99 -7.95 -3.84 17.12
C GLY A 99 -7.52 -4.11 18.56
N LYS A 100 -7.32 -5.39 18.90
CA LYS A 100 -7.00 -5.85 20.27
C LYS A 100 -5.51 -5.76 20.64
N ARG A 101 -4.66 -5.26 19.74
CA ARG A 101 -3.22 -5.12 20.01
C ARG A 101 -2.95 -3.90 20.88
N ALA A 102 -1.87 -3.95 21.67
CA ALA A 102 -1.44 -2.84 22.50
C ALA A 102 -0.87 -1.69 21.64
N THR A 103 -0.08 -2.05 20.63
CA THR A 103 0.56 -1.14 19.68
C THR A 103 -0.02 -1.29 18.28
N MET A 104 0.19 -0.26 17.46
CA MET A 104 -0.20 -0.19 16.06
C MET A 104 1.05 -0.33 15.19
N GLU A 105 1.35 -1.54 14.72
CA GLU A 105 2.58 -1.83 13.95
C GLU A 105 2.33 -1.90 12.44
N ASP A 106 1.07 -1.92 12.00
CA ASP A 106 0.70 -1.96 10.58
C ASP A 106 0.58 -0.55 9.97
N PHE A 107 1.14 -0.37 8.79
CA PHE A 107 1.09 0.86 8.02
C PHE A 107 0.52 0.61 6.62
N TYR A 108 0.11 1.68 5.96
CA TYR A 108 -0.29 1.66 4.56
C TYR A 108 0.21 2.93 3.87
N ASP A 109 0.31 2.87 2.54
CA ASP A 109 0.57 4.03 1.71
C ASP A 109 -0.30 3.97 0.45
N VAL A 110 -0.82 5.12 0.05
CA VAL A 110 -1.68 5.28 -1.13
C VAL A 110 -1.24 6.53 -1.87
N LYS A 111 -0.65 6.36 -3.05
CA LYS A 111 -0.18 7.47 -3.90
C LYS A 111 -0.80 7.41 -5.28
N THR A 112 -1.02 8.59 -5.85
CA THR A 112 -1.45 8.75 -7.24
C THR A 112 -0.63 9.86 -7.86
N SER A 113 -0.07 9.59 -9.04
CA SER A 113 0.77 10.53 -9.77
C SER A 113 0.57 10.36 -11.27
N ASN A 114 1.05 11.33 -12.05
CA ASN A 114 1.21 11.18 -13.49
C ASN A 114 2.71 11.17 -13.79
N VAL A 115 3.19 10.11 -14.42
CA VAL A 115 4.61 9.92 -14.77
C VAL A 115 4.68 9.63 -16.25
N ASP A 116 5.41 10.45 -17.02
CA ASP A 116 5.55 10.34 -18.47
C ASP A 116 4.21 10.22 -19.23
N GLY A 117 3.19 10.97 -18.76
CA GLY A 117 1.85 10.95 -19.34
C GLY A 117 0.99 9.74 -18.92
N GLN A 118 1.53 8.81 -18.13
CA GLN A 118 0.81 7.66 -17.61
C GLN A 118 0.30 7.92 -16.20
N THR A 119 -0.98 7.60 -15.97
CA THR A 119 -1.52 7.56 -14.61
C THR A 119 -0.86 6.40 -13.86
N VAL A 120 -0.26 6.73 -12.71
CA VAL A 120 0.35 5.78 -11.79
C VAL A 120 -0.42 5.82 -10.48
N CYS A 121 -0.87 4.66 -10.01
CA CYS A 121 -1.46 4.50 -8.68
C CYS A 121 -0.68 3.44 -7.90
N LEU A 122 -0.25 3.77 -6.69
CA LEU A 122 0.52 2.88 -5.83
C LEU A 122 -0.25 2.67 -4.53
N PHE A 123 -0.44 1.41 -4.14
CA PHE A 123 -1.15 1.02 -2.94
C PHE A 123 -0.31 -0.01 -2.20
N GLY A 124 0.00 0.22 -0.93
CA GLY A 124 0.85 -0.64 -0.13
C GLY A 124 0.28 -0.88 1.26
N ILE A 125 0.42 -2.11 1.73
CA ILE A 125 0.17 -2.48 3.12
C ILE A 125 1.41 -3.14 3.69
N PHE A 126 1.78 -2.72 4.89
CA PHE A 126 2.99 -3.11 5.59
C PHE A 126 2.61 -3.60 6.99
N ASP A 127 2.62 -4.93 7.23
CA ASP A 127 2.33 -5.54 8.55
C ASP A 127 3.66 -5.65 9.31
N GLY A 128 3.84 -4.79 10.31
CA GLY A 128 5.06 -4.73 11.12
C GLY A 128 5.11 -5.80 12.22
N HIS A 129 6.31 -6.24 12.57
CA HIS A 129 6.55 -7.14 13.69
C HIS A 129 7.88 -6.85 14.38
N GLY A 130 7.93 -7.11 15.69
CA GLY A 130 9.11 -6.80 16.51
C GLY A 130 9.26 -5.30 16.82
N GLY A 131 8.30 -4.49 16.35
CA GLY A 131 8.25 -3.04 16.42
C GLY A 131 7.67 -2.46 15.12
N SER A 132 7.41 -1.15 15.10
CA SER A 132 6.77 -0.45 13.98
C SER A 132 7.74 0.09 12.93
N ARG A 133 9.06 0.11 13.21
CA ARG A 133 10.00 0.94 12.44
C ARG A 133 10.17 0.48 11.01
N ALA A 134 10.21 -0.83 10.78
CA ALA A 134 10.33 -1.37 9.43
C ALA A 134 9.10 -0.99 8.58
N ALA A 135 7.89 -1.15 9.10
CA ALA A 135 6.66 -0.84 8.38
C ALA A 135 6.50 0.68 8.15
N GLU A 136 6.88 1.51 9.14
CA GLU A 136 6.92 2.97 9.03
C GLU A 136 7.92 3.42 7.95
N TYR A 137 9.13 2.85 7.95
CA TYR A 137 10.15 3.12 6.93
C TYR A 137 9.66 2.78 5.52
N LEU A 138 8.96 1.64 5.34
CA LEU A 138 8.39 1.28 4.05
C LEU A 138 7.33 2.27 3.56
N LYS A 139 6.45 2.74 4.45
CA LYS A 139 5.48 3.79 4.14
C LYS A 139 6.17 5.07 3.64
N GLU A 140 7.29 5.45 4.24
CA GLU A 140 7.98 6.69 3.89
C GLU A 140 8.82 6.58 2.61
N HIS A 141 9.42 5.40 2.36
CA HIS A 141 10.50 5.28 1.38
C HIS A 141 10.18 4.38 0.19
N LEU A 142 9.36 3.33 0.33
CA LEU A 142 9.26 2.29 -0.70
C LEU A 142 8.72 2.84 -2.04
N PHE A 143 7.61 3.59 -2.00
CA PHE A 143 7.05 4.19 -3.22
C PHE A 143 7.83 5.40 -3.72
N GLU A 144 8.46 6.17 -2.83
CA GLU A 144 9.35 7.27 -3.23
C GLU A 144 10.56 6.75 -4.01
N ASN A 145 11.18 5.68 -3.52
CA ASN A 145 12.30 5.01 -4.18
C ASN A 145 11.87 4.40 -5.52
N LEU A 146 10.66 3.82 -5.58
CA LEU A 146 10.12 3.23 -6.80
C LEU A 146 9.87 4.29 -7.88
N MET A 147 9.22 5.40 -7.53
CA MET A 147 8.94 6.48 -8.48
C MET A 147 10.20 7.16 -9.02
N LYS A 148 11.30 7.15 -8.25
CA LYS A 148 12.61 7.66 -8.66
C LYS A 148 13.45 6.64 -9.43
N HIS A 149 13.02 5.38 -9.50
CA HIS A 149 13.79 4.33 -10.15
C HIS A 149 13.84 4.56 -11.66
N PRO A 150 15.03 4.57 -12.31
CA PRO A 150 15.15 4.87 -13.73
C PRO A 150 14.41 3.88 -14.64
N GLN A 151 14.19 2.66 -14.14
CA GLN A 151 13.44 1.61 -14.85
C GLN A 151 11.95 1.56 -14.49
N PHE A 152 11.41 2.51 -13.73
CA PHE A 152 10.04 2.41 -13.20
C PHE A 152 8.97 2.25 -14.29
N ILE A 153 9.03 3.08 -15.34
CA ILE A 153 8.12 2.99 -16.48
C ILE A 153 8.57 1.94 -17.52
N PRO A 154 9.83 1.91 -17.99
CA PRO A 154 10.20 1.00 -19.07
C PRO A 154 10.24 -0.47 -18.65
N GLU A 155 10.64 -0.79 -17.42
CA GLU A 155 10.76 -2.16 -16.90
C GLU A 155 10.26 -2.24 -15.46
N THR A 156 8.97 -1.94 -15.26
CA THR A 156 8.34 -1.81 -13.92
C THR A 156 8.58 -3.01 -13.01
N LYS A 157 8.52 -4.24 -13.54
CA LYS A 157 8.76 -5.46 -12.75
C LYS A 157 10.19 -5.52 -12.20
N LEU A 158 11.17 -5.12 -13.02
CA LEU A 158 12.57 -5.03 -12.60
C LEU A 158 12.73 -3.94 -11.53
N ALA A 159 12.18 -2.75 -11.79
CA ALA A 159 12.21 -1.63 -10.87
C ALA A 159 11.63 -1.98 -9.49
N ILE A 160 10.47 -2.65 -9.44
CA ILE A 160 9.89 -3.13 -8.17
C ILE A 160 10.87 -4.07 -7.45
N SER A 161 11.44 -5.05 -8.16
CA SER A 161 12.34 -6.04 -7.56
C SER A 161 13.65 -5.42 -7.04
N GLU A 162 14.18 -4.42 -7.73
CA GLU A 162 15.39 -3.68 -7.32
C GLU A 162 15.09 -2.72 -6.18
N THR A 163 14.00 -1.96 -6.26
CA THR A 163 13.57 -1.04 -5.19
C THR A 163 13.30 -1.76 -3.88
N TYR A 164 12.68 -2.95 -3.90
CA TYR A 164 12.44 -3.74 -2.69
C TYR A 164 13.76 -4.13 -2.01
N ARG A 165 14.71 -4.68 -2.76
CA ARG A 165 16.03 -5.06 -2.23
C ARG A 165 16.81 -3.85 -1.71
N GLN A 166 16.79 -2.74 -2.45
CA GLN A 166 17.50 -1.53 -2.06
C GLN A 166 16.90 -0.91 -0.80
N THR A 167 15.57 -0.80 -0.73
CA THR A 167 14.86 -0.22 0.44
C THR A 167 15.10 -1.06 1.70
N ASP A 168 15.15 -2.38 1.58
CA ASP A 168 15.53 -3.27 2.69
C ASP A 168 16.97 -3.04 3.15
N ALA A 169 17.93 -2.95 2.21
CA ALA A 169 19.32 -2.65 2.53
C ALA A 169 19.46 -1.28 3.23
N ASP A 170 18.76 -0.26 2.74
CA ASP A 170 18.78 1.09 3.31
C ASP A 170 18.18 1.11 4.72
N PHE A 171 17.07 0.41 4.95
CA PHE A 171 16.49 0.24 6.28
C PHE A 171 17.50 -0.41 7.25
N LEU A 172 18.12 -1.52 6.84
CA LEU A 172 19.14 -2.20 7.64
C LEU A 172 20.40 -1.35 7.86
N ILE A 173 20.73 -0.40 7.00
CA ILE A 173 21.81 0.54 7.26
C ILE A 173 21.36 1.59 8.28
N SER A 174 20.15 2.12 8.14
CA SER A 174 19.60 3.17 9.01
C SER A 174 19.43 2.70 10.47
N GLU A 175 19.11 1.42 10.69
CA GLU A 175 18.86 0.84 12.01
C GLU A 175 20.06 0.05 12.57
N ARG A 176 21.26 0.20 11.99
CA ARG A 176 22.46 -0.62 12.34
C ARG A 176 22.91 -0.51 13.80
N ASP A 177 22.71 0.65 14.40
CA ASP A 177 23.19 0.97 15.76
C ASP A 177 22.10 0.76 16.81
N THR A 178 21.01 0.07 16.45
CA THR A 178 19.93 -0.28 17.37
C THR A 178 19.99 -1.77 17.72
N PHE A 179 19.61 -2.12 18.95
CA PHE A 179 19.45 -3.51 19.39
C PHE A 179 18.09 -4.10 18.98
N ARG A 180 17.45 -3.53 17.97
CA ARG A 180 16.11 -3.92 17.54
C ARG A 180 16.18 -4.78 16.28
N ASP A 181 15.22 -5.69 16.15
CA ASP A 181 15.10 -6.60 15.01
C ASP A 181 13.70 -6.51 14.39
N ASP A 182 13.23 -5.26 14.21
CA ASP A 182 11.99 -4.94 13.52
C ASP A 182 11.99 -5.54 12.12
N GLY A 183 10.82 -5.96 11.67
CA GLY A 183 10.58 -6.32 10.29
C GLY A 183 9.17 -5.99 9.85
N SER A 184 8.93 -6.12 8.56
CA SER A 184 7.62 -5.87 7.97
C SER A 184 7.37 -6.76 6.77
N THR A 185 6.12 -7.15 6.59
CA THR A 185 5.63 -7.60 5.28
C THR A 185 5.51 -6.40 4.33
N ALA A 186 5.35 -6.67 3.05
CA ALA A 186 4.85 -5.70 2.09
C ALA A 186 3.97 -6.40 1.05
N SER A 187 2.73 -5.96 0.92
CA SER A 187 1.87 -6.33 -0.20
C SER A 187 1.46 -5.06 -0.93
N THR A 188 1.92 -4.92 -2.17
CA THR A 188 1.68 -3.70 -2.96
C THR A 188 0.98 -4.00 -4.27
N ALA A 189 0.09 -3.09 -4.67
CA ALA A 189 -0.51 -3.03 -5.99
C ALA A 189 -0.07 -1.73 -6.66
N VAL A 190 0.60 -1.84 -7.80
CA VAL A 190 1.12 -0.71 -8.59
C VAL A 190 0.47 -0.74 -9.95
N LEU A 191 -0.39 0.23 -10.22
CA LEU A 191 -1.02 0.44 -11.51
C LEU A 191 -0.18 1.44 -12.31
N VAL A 192 0.33 1.03 -13.46
CA VAL A 192 1.05 1.89 -14.42
C VAL A 192 0.33 1.79 -15.76
N GLY A 193 -0.34 2.87 -16.16
CA GLY A 193 -1.23 2.84 -17.32
C GLY A 193 -2.36 1.82 -17.09
N ASN A 194 -2.38 0.75 -17.90
CA ASN A 194 -3.33 -0.36 -17.81
C ASN A 194 -2.69 -1.66 -17.29
N HIS A 195 -1.51 -1.60 -16.67
CA HIS A 195 -0.83 -2.76 -16.10
C HIS A 195 -0.87 -2.69 -14.58
N LEU A 196 -1.47 -3.70 -13.96
CA LEU A 196 -1.48 -3.88 -12.52
C LEU A 196 -0.37 -4.87 -12.12
N TYR A 197 0.62 -4.38 -11.38
CA TYR A 197 1.69 -5.15 -10.79
C TYR A 197 1.37 -5.39 -9.32
N VAL A 198 1.18 -6.64 -8.94
CA VAL A 198 1.02 -7.03 -7.53
C VAL A 198 2.30 -7.69 -7.06
N ALA A 199 2.96 -7.07 -6.08
CA ALA A 199 4.20 -7.54 -5.49
C ALA A 199 3.99 -7.89 -4.02
N ASN A 200 4.49 -9.05 -3.60
CA ASN A 200 4.31 -9.54 -2.23
C ASN A 200 5.63 -9.99 -1.59
N VAL A 201 5.82 -9.62 -0.34
CA VAL A 201 6.87 -10.07 0.59
C VAL A 201 6.19 -10.34 1.93
N GLY A 202 6.29 -11.56 2.45
CA GLY A 202 5.64 -11.95 3.71
C GLY A 202 4.26 -12.58 3.51
N ASP A 203 3.42 -12.49 4.53
CA ASP A 203 2.14 -13.19 4.63
C ASP A 203 0.88 -12.30 4.66
N SER A 204 1.04 -11.03 4.29
CA SER A 204 -0.06 -10.22 3.76
C SER A 204 -0.45 -10.71 2.36
N ARG A 205 -1.65 -10.34 1.89
CA ARG A 205 -2.24 -10.91 0.68
C ARG A 205 -3.00 -9.91 -0.18
N ALA A 206 -2.80 -10.01 -1.49
CA ALA A 206 -3.59 -9.34 -2.50
C ALA A 206 -4.52 -10.32 -3.22
N VAL A 207 -5.76 -9.89 -3.44
CA VAL A 207 -6.82 -10.66 -4.11
C VAL A 207 -7.55 -9.72 -5.07
N ILE A 208 -7.90 -10.20 -6.25
CA ILE A 208 -8.76 -9.47 -7.18
C ILE A 208 -10.13 -10.13 -7.27
N SER A 209 -11.18 -9.32 -7.33
CA SER A 209 -12.53 -9.74 -7.68
C SER A 209 -12.77 -9.43 -9.14
N LYS A 210 -13.07 -10.47 -9.92
CA LYS A 210 -13.46 -10.35 -11.33
C LYS A 210 -14.75 -11.12 -11.54
N ALA A 211 -15.79 -10.43 -12.05
CA ALA A 211 -17.14 -11.00 -12.21
C ALA A 211 -17.66 -11.70 -10.94
N GLY A 212 -17.45 -11.08 -9.77
CA GLY A 212 -17.88 -11.61 -8.48
C GLY A 212 -17.05 -12.77 -7.92
N LYS A 213 -15.98 -13.21 -8.61
CA LYS A 213 -15.08 -14.27 -8.14
C LYS A 213 -13.79 -13.67 -7.59
N ALA A 214 -13.43 -14.07 -6.37
CA ALA A 214 -12.15 -13.74 -5.75
C ALA A 214 -11.03 -14.64 -6.32
N ILE A 215 -9.96 -14.03 -6.81
CA ILE A 215 -8.79 -14.66 -7.42
C ILE A 215 -7.56 -14.16 -6.67
N PRO A 216 -6.73 -15.02 -6.05
CA PRO A 216 -5.53 -14.58 -5.36
C PRO A 216 -4.50 -14.03 -6.36
N LEU A 217 -3.93 -12.87 -6.04
CA LEU A 217 -2.85 -12.24 -6.81
C LEU A 217 -1.49 -12.31 -6.11
N SER A 218 -1.47 -12.88 -4.90
CA SER A 218 -0.27 -13.23 -4.20
C SER A 218 -0.45 -14.55 -3.45
N GLU A 219 0.65 -15.21 -3.16
CA GLU A 219 0.72 -16.36 -2.26
C GLU A 219 1.53 -15.97 -1.03
N ASP A 220 1.10 -16.45 0.15
CA ASP A 220 1.79 -16.13 1.39
C ASP A 220 3.16 -16.81 1.43
N HIS A 221 4.18 -16.04 1.83
CA HIS A 221 5.53 -16.55 2.07
C HIS A 221 5.61 -17.23 3.44
N LYS A 222 5.12 -18.47 3.52
CA LYS A 222 5.16 -19.29 4.73
C LYS A 222 6.41 -20.18 4.76
N PRO A 223 7.06 -20.39 5.92
CA PRO A 223 8.26 -21.22 6.00
C PRO A 223 8.08 -22.68 5.56
N ASN A 224 6.84 -23.20 5.53
CA ASN A 224 6.53 -24.56 5.06
C ASN A 224 6.11 -24.64 3.59
N ARG A 225 6.08 -23.52 2.85
CA ARG A 225 5.93 -23.56 1.39
C ARG A 225 7.18 -24.25 0.83
N SER A 226 7.00 -25.21 -0.07
CA SER A 226 8.07 -26.16 -0.42
C SER A 226 9.33 -25.52 -0.99
N ASP A 227 9.14 -24.49 -1.82
CA ASP A 227 10.21 -23.68 -2.41
C ASP A 227 10.91 -22.80 -1.36
N GLU A 228 10.15 -22.14 -0.49
CA GLU A 228 10.69 -21.30 0.59
C GLU A 228 11.46 -22.10 1.62
N ARG A 229 10.93 -23.25 2.02
CA ARG A 229 11.62 -24.19 2.91
C ARG A 229 12.95 -24.61 2.33
N LYS A 230 12.95 -25.01 1.05
CA LYS A 230 14.17 -25.41 0.33
C LYS A 230 15.17 -24.26 0.24
N ARG A 231 14.71 -23.04 -0.03
CA ARG A 231 15.57 -21.83 -0.06
C ARG A 231 16.24 -21.58 1.29
N ILE A 232 15.47 -21.66 2.39
CA ILE A 232 15.97 -21.48 3.75
C ILE A 232 16.99 -22.56 4.12
N GLU A 233 16.67 -23.83 3.89
CA GLU A 233 17.53 -24.96 4.24
C GLU A 233 18.82 -24.98 3.41
N ASN A 234 18.74 -24.66 2.11
CA ASN A 234 19.92 -24.51 1.25
C ASN A 234 20.84 -23.36 1.70
N ALA A 235 20.29 -22.32 2.32
CA ALA A 235 21.08 -21.24 2.90
C ALA A 235 21.68 -21.59 4.28
N GLY A 236 21.43 -22.81 4.80
CA GLY A 236 21.90 -23.27 6.11
C GLY A 236 20.93 -22.93 7.27
N GLY A 237 19.74 -22.44 6.97
CA GLY A 237 18.70 -22.16 7.94
C GLY A 237 17.90 -23.41 8.32
N ILE A 238 17.07 -23.29 9.35
CA ILE A 238 16.21 -24.39 9.83
C ILE A 238 14.76 -23.90 9.85
N VAL A 239 13.84 -24.74 9.38
CA VAL A 239 12.40 -24.53 9.54
C VAL A 239 11.88 -25.45 10.63
N MET A 240 11.29 -24.87 11.67
CA MET A 240 10.82 -25.61 12.85
C MET A 240 9.34 -25.35 13.11
N TRP A 241 8.64 -26.37 13.61
CA TRP A 241 7.27 -26.22 14.09
C TRP A 241 7.26 -25.77 15.57
N ALA A 242 6.72 -24.59 15.84
CA ALA A 242 6.50 -24.05 17.18
C ALA A 242 5.16 -23.32 17.24
N GLY A 243 4.07 -24.09 17.29
CA GLY A 243 2.68 -23.63 17.15
C GLY A 243 2.29 -23.24 15.71
N THR A 244 3.28 -22.81 14.91
CA THR A 244 3.26 -22.64 13.46
C THR A 244 4.66 -22.90 12.93
N TRP A 245 4.81 -23.08 11.62
CA TRP A 245 6.12 -23.16 10.97
C TRP A 245 6.87 -21.84 11.08
N ARG A 246 8.14 -21.89 11.50
CA ARG A 246 8.99 -20.72 11.74
C ARG A 246 10.40 -20.91 11.21
N VAL A 247 10.98 -19.84 10.68
CA VAL A 247 12.41 -19.74 10.33
C VAL A 247 13.22 -19.58 11.61
N GLY A 248 14.18 -20.48 11.85
CA GLY A 248 15.02 -20.49 13.05
C GLY A 248 14.23 -20.65 14.37
N GLY A 249 12.98 -21.12 14.30
CA GLY A 249 12.07 -21.15 15.46
C GLY A 249 11.49 -19.79 15.86
N VAL A 250 11.84 -18.70 15.16
CA VAL A 250 11.49 -17.32 15.52
C VAL A 250 10.39 -16.76 14.62
N LEU A 251 10.62 -16.64 13.31
CA LEU A 251 9.75 -15.86 12.41
C LEU A 251 8.75 -16.73 11.64
N ALA A 252 7.47 -16.39 11.65
CA ALA A 252 6.39 -17.19 11.05
C ALA A 252 6.15 -16.95 9.54
N MET A 253 7.00 -16.14 8.91
CA MET A 253 7.03 -15.88 7.48
C MET A 253 8.46 -16.08 6.97
N SER A 254 8.62 -16.44 5.70
CA SER A 254 9.90 -16.76 5.08
C SER A 254 10.55 -15.58 4.35
N ARG A 255 9.77 -14.52 4.07
CA ARG A 255 10.24 -13.27 3.45
C ARG A 255 9.72 -12.08 4.25
N ALA A 256 10.56 -11.08 4.43
CA ALA A 256 10.24 -9.84 5.12
C ALA A 256 11.31 -8.78 4.82
N PHE A 257 10.92 -7.52 4.97
CA PHE A 257 11.86 -6.42 5.15
C PHE A 257 12.40 -6.41 6.58
N GLY A 258 13.63 -5.96 6.78
CA GLY A 258 14.27 -5.94 8.10
C GLY A 258 14.72 -7.33 8.55
N ASN A 259 14.50 -7.65 9.82
CA ASN A 259 14.93 -8.90 10.47
C ASN A 259 16.41 -9.21 10.23
N ARG A 260 17.29 -8.27 10.60
CA ARG A 260 18.75 -8.36 10.43
C ARG A 260 19.29 -9.71 10.88
N MET A 261 18.85 -10.20 12.03
CA MET A 261 19.37 -11.43 12.63
C MET A 261 19.06 -12.68 11.80
N LEU A 262 18.05 -12.62 10.93
CA LEU A 262 17.61 -13.72 10.07
C LEU A 262 17.82 -13.43 8.58
N LYS A 263 18.49 -12.33 8.20
CA LYS A 263 18.51 -11.85 6.81
C LYS A 263 19.12 -12.82 5.80
N GLN A 264 20.02 -13.69 6.25
CA GLN A 264 20.53 -14.81 5.43
C GLN A 264 19.42 -15.74 4.94
N PHE A 265 18.33 -15.88 5.70
CA PHE A 265 17.21 -16.80 5.43
C PHE A 265 15.90 -16.09 5.08
N VAL A 266 15.74 -14.84 5.53
CA VAL A 266 14.53 -14.03 5.36
C VAL A 266 14.85 -12.89 4.40
N VAL A 267 14.45 -13.04 3.14
CA VAL A 267 14.77 -12.10 2.05
C VAL A 267 13.64 -11.11 1.81
N ALA A 268 13.95 -9.95 1.23
CA ALA A 268 12.96 -8.96 0.81
C ALA A 268 12.63 -9.06 -0.70
N ASP A 269 12.95 -10.19 -1.33
CA ASP A 269 12.69 -10.43 -2.75
C ASP A 269 11.19 -10.64 -3.00
N PRO A 270 10.52 -9.78 -3.79
CA PRO A 270 9.09 -9.90 -4.03
C PRO A 270 8.77 -10.99 -5.04
N GLU A 271 7.63 -11.65 -4.83
CA GLU A 271 6.92 -12.33 -5.92
C GLU A 271 5.98 -11.35 -6.60
N ILE A 272 6.09 -11.23 -7.93
CA ILE A 272 5.35 -10.23 -8.71
C ILE A 272 4.45 -10.91 -9.74
N GLN A 273 3.14 -10.68 -9.62
CA GLN A 273 2.15 -11.01 -10.64
C GLN A 273 1.79 -9.75 -11.44
N VAL A 274 1.63 -9.90 -12.76
CA VAL A 274 1.28 -8.80 -13.67
C VAL A 274 -0.03 -9.12 -14.36
N ILE A 275 -0.96 -8.17 -14.35
CA ILE A 275 -2.27 -8.31 -14.93
C ILE A 275 -2.52 -7.12 -15.84
N LEU A 276 -2.93 -7.41 -17.08
CA LEU A 276 -3.50 -6.41 -17.96
C LEU A 276 -4.89 -6.07 -17.46
N GLU A 277 -5.10 -4.80 -17.17
CA GLU A 277 -6.40 -4.27 -16.80
C GLU A 277 -7.40 -4.65 -17.90
N THR A 278 -8.45 -5.34 -17.46
CA THR A 278 -9.65 -5.61 -18.26
C THR A 278 -10.81 -4.98 -17.51
N PHE A 279 -11.90 -4.64 -18.22
CA PHE A 279 -13.03 -3.95 -17.60
C PHE A 279 -13.55 -4.66 -16.33
N ASP A 280 -13.95 -3.87 -15.33
CA ASP A 280 -14.54 -4.28 -14.03
C ASP A 280 -13.67 -5.17 -13.13
N LEU A 281 -12.61 -4.59 -12.57
CA LEU A 281 -11.71 -5.21 -11.60
C LEU A 281 -11.77 -4.53 -10.24
N SER A 282 -11.92 -5.30 -9.16
CA SER A 282 -11.73 -4.81 -7.80
C SER A 282 -10.54 -5.53 -7.17
N CYS A 283 -9.42 -4.86 -6.99
CA CYS A 283 -8.29 -5.38 -6.23
C CYS A 283 -8.46 -5.06 -4.73
N LYS A 284 -8.19 -6.03 -3.87
CA LYS A 284 -8.18 -5.87 -2.43
C LYS A 284 -6.86 -6.40 -1.88
N VAL A 285 -6.11 -5.54 -1.24
CA VAL A 285 -4.92 -5.91 -0.46
C VAL A 285 -5.34 -5.98 1.00
N HIS A 286 -5.02 -7.07 1.70
CA HIS A 286 -5.39 -7.31 3.09
C HIS A 286 -4.32 -8.11 3.85
N PHE A 287 -4.48 -8.25 5.16
CA PHE A 287 -3.78 -9.23 6.01
C PHE A 287 -4.67 -9.72 7.16
#